data_AF-A0A2V7NZU1-F1
#
_entry.id   AF-A0A2V7NZU1-F1
#
_cell.length_a   1.000
_cell.length_b   1.000
_cell.length_c   1.000
_cell.angle_alpha   90.00
_cell.angle_beta   90.00
_cell.angle_gamma   90.00
#
_symmetry.space_group_name_H-M   'P 1'
#
loop_
_entity.id
_entity.type
_entity.pdbx_description
1 polymer ?
#
loop_
_entity_poly.entity_id
_entity_poly.type
_entity_poly.pdbx_seq_one_letter_code
_entity_poly.pdbx_strand_id
1 'polypeptide(L)'
;MVKPGDPLPGLTRDQRDRFQRGRAVFDSVFTPETGLGPLFNSTACGECHEDPKSGGTGDEVEVHATAFRGGVCDPLVQEGGPVIQQHTTPALKQALGIDQEPFPPSATARAMRTTPVIFGRGLLDLVPDSVILSYADPNDKNHDGISGRPNRNVDGRIGRFGRKALVPTLREFNAGAFVAEQGVTNPAVPTEETIGGKPIPPGVDPVADPEINQDQLDLTNDFVRFLAAPTPARLGGAGGRGREIFSRIGCPACHVPTLRTGDSPVAALRFKYFAAYTDILL
;
A
#
# COMPACT_ATOMS: atom_id res chain seq x y z
N MET A 1 -6.07 3.90 -25.52
CA MET A 1 -5.47 4.71 -24.43
C MET A 1 -6.06 4.20 -23.13
N VAL A 2 -5.22 3.88 -22.15
CA VAL A 2 -5.65 3.42 -20.82
C VAL A 2 -5.96 4.65 -19.97
N LYS A 3 -7.19 4.74 -19.44
CA LYS A 3 -7.63 5.80 -18.54
C LYS A 3 -7.44 5.39 -17.07
N PRO A 4 -7.43 6.33 -16.12
CA PRO A 4 -7.51 6.00 -14.71
C PRO A 4 -8.69 5.08 -14.40
N GLY A 5 -8.46 4.06 -13.58
CA GLY A 5 -9.45 3.03 -13.30
C GLY A 5 -9.60 1.96 -14.39
N ASP A 6 -8.93 2.04 -15.54
CA ASP A 6 -9.03 0.95 -16.52
C ASP A 6 -8.25 -0.30 -16.06
N PRO A 7 -8.71 -1.52 -16.37
CA PRO A 7 -7.92 -2.72 -16.19
C PRO A 7 -6.75 -2.77 -17.17
N LEU A 8 -5.74 -3.59 -16.84
CA LEU A 8 -4.60 -3.84 -17.73
C LEU A 8 -5.06 -4.32 -19.11
N PRO A 9 -4.47 -3.79 -20.20
CA PRO A 9 -4.68 -4.34 -21.53
C PRO A 9 -4.20 -5.80 -21.61
N GLY A 10 -4.94 -6.64 -22.34
CA GLY A 10 -4.54 -8.03 -22.60
C GLY A 10 -4.91 -9.06 -21.52
N LEU A 11 -5.71 -8.68 -20.52
CA LEU A 11 -6.32 -9.64 -19.61
C LEU A 11 -7.25 -10.61 -20.36
N THR A 12 -7.41 -11.83 -19.84
CA THR A 12 -8.44 -12.76 -20.32
C THR A 12 -9.84 -12.29 -19.91
N ARG A 13 -10.89 -12.96 -20.39
CA ARG A 13 -12.26 -12.69 -19.96
C ARG A 13 -12.40 -12.89 -18.45
N ASP A 14 -11.91 -14.02 -17.93
CA ASP A 14 -12.02 -14.37 -16.52
C ASP A 14 -11.22 -13.42 -15.63
N GLN A 15 -10.05 -12.97 -16.07
CA GLN A 15 -9.27 -11.96 -15.35
C GLN A 15 -9.98 -10.60 -15.29
N ARG A 16 -10.67 -10.20 -16.37
CA ARG A 16 -11.50 -8.97 -16.36
C ARG A 16 -12.71 -9.10 -15.45
N ASP A 17 -13.36 -10.27 -15.42
CA ASP A 17 -14.46 -10.55 -14.50
C ASP A 17 -14.01 -10.42 -13.04
N ARG A 18 -12.87 -11.05 -12.70
CA ARG A 18 -12.27 -10.94 -11.37
C ARG A 18 -11.88 -9.50 -11.01
N PHE A 19 -11.33 -8.73 -11.95
CA PHE A 19 -11.07 -7.31 -11.74
C PHE A 19 -12.35 -6.51 -11.42
N GLN A 20 -13.45 -6.75 -12.14
CA GLN A 20 -14.71 -6.04 -11.92
C GLN A 20 -15.36 -6.41 -10.59
N ARG A 21 -15.37 -7.71 -10.25
CA ARG A 21 -15.85 -8.18 -8.95
C ARG A 21 -14.97 -7.70 -7.81
N GLY A 22 -13.66 -7.67 -8.01
CA GLY A 22 -12.69 -7.10 -7.09
C GLY A 22 -12.90 -5.62 -6.82
N ARG A 23 -13.22 -4.83 -7.86
CA ARG A 23 -13.61 -3.44 -7.69
C ARG A 23 -14.82 -3.31 -6.76
N ALA A 24 -15.84 -4.16 -6.93
CA ALA A 24 -17.01 -4.12 -6.07
C ALA A 24 -16.67 -4.40 -4.60
N VAL A 25 -15.71 -5.30 -4.33
CA VAL A 25 -15.22 -5.52 -2.96
C VAL A 25 -14.43 -4.30 -2.46
N PHE A 26 -13.53 -3.75 -3.28
CA PHE A 26 -12.72 -2.56 -2.95
C PHE A 26 -13.56 -1.31 -2.65
N ASP A 27 -14.63 -1.10 -3.41
CA ASP A 27 -15.55 0.04 -3.24
C ASP A 27 -16.62 -0.24 -2.15
N SER A 28 -16.54 -1.36 -1.41
CA SER A 28 -17.46 -1.65 -0.31
C SER A 28 -17.27 -0.67 0.85
N VAL A 29 -18.39 -0.28 1.45
CA VAL A 29 -18.42 0.49 2.71
C VAL A 29 -18.70 -0.47 3.86
N PHE A 30 -17.80 -0.50 4.84
CA PHE A 30 -17.96 -1.27 6.07
C PHE A 30 -18.65 -0.43 7.14
N THR A 31 -19.58 -1.05 7.87
CA THR A 31 -20.20 -0.54 9.09
C THR A 31 -19.87 -1.51 10.22
N PRO A 32 -20.08 -1.16 11.50
CA PRO A 32 -19.86 -2.11 12.58
C PRO A 32 -20.59 -3.44 12.36
N GLU A 33 -21.81 -3.40 11.80
CA GLU A 33 -22.61 -4.60 11.53
C GLU A 33 -22.14 -5.42 10.33
N THR A 34 -21.31 -4.85 9.46
CA THR A 34 -20.73 -5.52 8.29
C THR A 34 -19.23 -5.78 8.40
N GLY A 35 -18.63 -5.47 9.55
CA GLY A 35 -17.25 -5.82 9.89
C GLY A 35 -16.26 -4.65 9.97
N LEU A 36 -16.72 -3.40 10.03
CA LEU A 36 -15.83 -2.28 10.33
C LEU A 36 -15.28 -2.45 11.75
N GLY A 37 -13.96 -2.48 11.89
CA GLY A 37 -13.35 -2.70 13.19
C GLY A 37 -13.62 -1.54 14.16
N PRO A 38 -13.52 -1.79 15.48
CA PRO A 38 -13.76 -0.80 16.53
C PRO A 38 -12.88 0.45 16.43
N LEU A 39 -11.69 0.33 15.84
CA LEU A 39 -10.81 1.42 15.44
C LEU A 39 -10.61 1.38 13.93
N PHE A 40 -10.63 2.56 13.29
CA PHE A 40 -10.43 2.69 11.84
C PHE A 40 -9.99 4.11 11.45
N ASN A 41 -9.48 4.26 10.24
CA ASN A 41 -9.22 5.54 9.56
C ASN A 41 -10.28 5.87 8.53
N SER A 42 -10.84 4.86 7.85
CA SER A 42 -11.86 5.05 6.81
C SER A 42 -12.78 3.83 6.69
N THR A 43 -14.01 4.06 6.22
CA THR A 43 -15.01 2.99 6.08
C THR A 43 -14.95 2.26 4.74
N ALA A 44 -14.23 2.80 3.75
CA ALA A 44 -14.07 2.19 2.44
C ALA A 44 -12.69 2.49 1.84
N CYS A 45 -12.07 1.54 1.12
CA CYS A 45 -10.80 1.82 0.44
C CYS A 45 -10.95 2.98 -0.57
N GLY A 46 -12.14 3.12 -1.13
CA GLY A 46 -12.51 4.15 -2.09
C GLY A 46 -12.81 5.53 -1.49
N GLU A 47 -12.65 5.77 -0.18
CA GLU A 47 -12.53 7.13 0.38
C GLU A 47 -11.07 7.59 0.21
N CYS A 48 -10.11 6.80 0.68
CA CYS A 48 -8.69 7.14 0.55
C CYS A 48 -8.18 7.10 -0.91
N HIS A 49 -8.74 6.25 -1.79
CA HIS A 49 -8.20 5.97 -3.12
C HIS A 49 -9.16 6.31 -4.27
N GLU A 50 -9.56 7.57 -4.38
CA GLU A 50 -10.78 7.95 -5.11
C GLU A 50 -10.60 8.79 -6.37
N ASP A 51 -9.62 9.70 -6.41
CA ASP A 51 -9.46 10.66 -7.51
C ASP A 51 -8.30 10.28 -8.45
N PRO A 52 -8.52 10.23 -9.77
CA PRO A 52 -9.76 10.54 -10.50
C PRO A 52 -10.74 9.37 -10.66
N LYS A 53 -10.37 8.17 -10.17
CA LYS A 53 -11.16 6.93 -10.12
C LYS A 53 -10.63 6.01 -9.01
N SER A 54 -11.40 4.98 -8.64
CA SER A 54 -10.98 3.94 -7.70
C SER A 54 -9.54 3.46 -7.98
N GLY A 55 -8.72 3.56 -6.95
CA GLY A 55 -7.27 3.37 -6.97
C GLY A 55 -6.45 4.65 -7.19
N GLY A 56 -7.12 5.80 -7.16
CA GLY A 56 -6.55 7.14 -7.22
C GLY A 56 -5.92 7.59 -5.92
N THR A 57 -5.75 8.90 -5.79
CA THR A 57 -5.36 9.57 -4.53
C THR A 57 -6.63 10.11 -3.85
N GLY A 58 -6.58 10.25 -2.53
CA GLY A 58 -7.58 10.96 -1.72
C GLY A 58 -6.94 12.11 -0.95
N ASP A 59 -7.73 12.86 -0.21
CA ASP A 59 -7.27 13.95 0.65
C ASP A 59 -7.03 13.50 2.12
N GLU A 60 -7.35 12.23 2.41
CA GLU A 60 -7.09 11.57 3.67
C GLU A 60 -5.60 11.51 3.97
N VAL A 61 -5.30 11.65 5.26
CA VAL A 61 -3.95 11.65 5.78
C VAL A 61 -3.85 10.62 6.90
N GLU A 62 -3.05 9.59 6.65
CA GLU A 62 -2.71 8.62 7.67
C GLU A 62 -1.77 9.25 8.71
N VAL A 63 -2.04 8.96 9.98
CA VAL A 63 -1.19 9.35 11.10
C VAL A 63 -0.35 8.15 11.50
N HIS A 64 0.97 8.32 11.52
CA HIS A 64 1.92 7.27 11.85
C HIS A 64 2.68 7.56 13.13
N ALA A 65 3.01 6.52 13.88
CA ALA A 65 3.89 6.55 15.05
C ALA A 65 5.05 5.57 14.89
N THR A 66 6.19 5.88 15.49
CA THR A 66 7.34 4.98 15.55
C THR A 66 8.19 5.31 16.77
N ALA A 67 8.99 4.35 17.23
CA ALA A 67 10.04 4.60 18.21
C ALA A 67 11.42 4.42 17.59
N PHE A 68 12.30 5.40 17.78
CA PHE A 68 13.69 5.30 17.36
C PHE A 68 14.54 4.78 18.52
N ARG A 69 15.08 3.57 18.38
CA ARG A 69 15.84 2.87 19.42
C ARG A 69 17.13 2.33 18.83
N GLY A 70 18.27 2.85 19.30
CA GLY A 70 19.59 2.33 18.90
C GLY A 70 19.86 2.33 17.39
N GLY A 71 19.38 3.35 16.66
CA GLY A 71 19.54 3.40 15.19
C GLY A 71 18.43 2.68 14.40
N VAL A 72 17.51 2.00 15.08
CA VAL A 72 16.42 1.24 14.45
C VAL A 72 15.11 2.01 14.60
N CYS A 73 14.34 2.07 13.52
CA CYS A 73 12.99 2.62 13.48
C CYS A 73 12.01 1.49 13.80
N ASP A 74 11.56 1.41 15.05
CA ASP A 74 10.62 0.40 15.54
C ASP A 74 9.18 0.78 15.12
N PRO A 75 8.47 -0.07 14.35
CA PRO A 75 7.10 0.19 13.92
C PRO A 75 6.06 0.00 15.03
N LEU A 76 6.44 -0.29 16.28
CA LEU A 76 5.52 -0.40 17.42
C LEU A 76 4.48 -1.52 17.26
N VAL A 77 4.81 -2.61 16.55
CA VAL A 77 3.90 -3.74 16.29
C VAL A 77 3.33 -4.36 17.56
N GLN A 78 4.07 -4.36 18.67
CA GLN A 78 3.58 -4.88 19.96
C GLN A 78 2.65 -3.90 20.71
N GLU A 79 2.45 -2.70 20.16
CA GLU A 79 1.67 -1.61 20.76
C GLU A 79 0.57 -1.11 19.80
N GLY A 80 0.12 -1.92 18.83
CA GLY A 80 -0.91 -1.55 17.82
C GLY A 80 -0.35 -1.19 16.44
N GLY A 81 0.97 -1.21 16.29
CA GLY A 81 1.61 -0.96 15.02
C GLY A 81 1.83 0.53 14.71
N PRO A 82 2.28 0.84 13.49
CA PRO A 82 2.75 2.17 13.15
C PRO A 82 1.65 3.09 12.65
N VAL A 83 0.47 2.57 12.31
CA VAL A 83 -0.68 3.32 11.80
C VAL A 83 -1.60 3.61 12.99
N ILE A 84 -1.86 4.88 13.27
CA ILE A 84 -2.73 5.29 14.38
C ILE A 84 -4.12 5.56 13.83
N GLN A 85 -5.09 4.78 14.29
CA GLN A 85 -6.46 4.85 13.78
C GLN A 85 -7.22 6.06 14.38
N GLN A 86 -7.73 6.95 13.51
CA GLN A 86 -8.24 8.26 13.91
C GLN A 86 -9.71 8.28 14.34
N HIS A 87 -10.42 7.16 14.22
CA HIS A 87 -11.84 7.04 14.56
C HIS A 87 -12.13 5.80 15.40
N THR A 88 -13.16 5.90 16.24
CA THR A 88 -13.68 4.80 17.05
C THR A 88 -15.16 4.56 16.76
N THR A 89 -15.59 3.30 16.79
CA THR A 89 -17.02 2.97 16.74
C THR A 89 -17.72 3.44 18.04
N PRO A 90 -19.05 3.67 18.02
CA PRO A 90 -19.78 4.04 19.24
C PRO A 90 -19.61 3.06 20.40
N ALA A 91 -19.53 1.75 20.10
CA ALA A 91 -19.35 0.71 21.11
C ALA A 91 -17.97 0.81 21.80
N LEU A 92 -16.89 1.02 21.03
CA LEU A 92 -15.56 1.21 21.60
C LEU A 92 -15.46 2.50 22.41
N LYS A 93 -16.02 3.59 21.89
CA LYS A 93 -16.08 4.87 22.60
C LYS A 93 -16.82 4.74 23.93
N GLN A 94 -17.92 3.99 23.98
CA GLN A 94 -18.64 3.72 25.23
C GLN A 94 -17.81 2.87 26.20
N ALA A 95 -17.07 1.87 25.71
CA ALA A 95 -16.29 0.97 26.53
C ALA A 95 -15.03 1.63 27.13
N LEU A 96 -14.34 2.48 26.36
CA LEU A 96 -13.02 3.02 26.73
C LEU A 96 -12.97 4.55 26.88
N GLY A 97 -13.99 5.28 26.43
CA GLY A 97 -14.01 6.74 26.47
C GLY A 97 -13.00 7.41 25.53
N ILE A 98 -12.60 6.74 24.44
CA ILE A 98 -11.65 7.25 23.45
C ILE A 98 -12.35 7.60 22.13
N ASP A 99 -11.91 8.67 21.48
CA ASP A 99 -12.40 9.12 20.17
C ASP A 99 -11.52 8.65 19.00
N GLN A 100 -10.26 8.32 19.30
CA GLN A 100 -9.24 7.85 18.39
C GLN A 100 -8.25 6.96 19.15
N GLU A 101 -7.45 6.18 18.44
CA GLU A 101 -6.40 5.39 19.05
C GLU A 101 -5.37 6.31 19.76
N PRO A 102 -5.05 6.04 21.04
CA PRO A 102 -4.02 6.79 21.74
C PRO A 102 -2.64 6.43 21.20
N PHE A 103 -1.80 7.43 20.97
CA PHE A 103 -0.40 7.17 20.64
C PHE A 103 0.28 6.32 21.72
N PRO A 104 1.02 5.26 21.33
CA PRO A 104 1.80 4.49 22.27
C PRO A 104 2.77 5.40 23.07
N PRO A 105 2.86 5.30 24.40
CA PRO A 105 3.75 6.13 25.21
C PRO A 105 5.22 5.98 24.82
N SER A 106 5.57 4.86 24.19
CA SER A 106 6.92 4.51 23.77
C SER A 106 7.31 5.17 22.43
N ALA A 107 6.36 5.77 21.71
CA ALA A 107 6.58 6.44 20.43
C ALA A 107 7.46 7.69 20.60
N THR A 108 8.49 7.81 19.78
CA THR A 108 9.44 8.94 19.81
C THR A 108 9.28 9.87 18.61
N ALA A 109 8.56 9.45 17.58
CA ALA A 109 8.31 10.24 16.38
C ALA A 109 6.92 9.95 15.81
N ARG A 110 6.38 10.95 15.10
CA ARG A 110 5.10 10.90 14.41
C ARG A 110 5.24 11.44 13.00
N ALA A 111 4.42 10.95 12.08
CA ALA A 111 4.40 11.44 10.71
C ALA A 111 2.98 11.45 10.16
N MET A 112 2.74 12.35 9.20
CA MET A 112 1.52 12.37 8.40
C MET A 112 1.87 11.86 7.00
N ARG A 113 1.03 11.00 6.43
CA ARG A 113 1.23 10.44 5.09
C ARG A 113 -0.02 10.61 4.24
N THR A 114 0.14 11.24 3.09
CA THR A 114 -0.93 11.34 2.09
C THR A 114 -1.17 9.98 1.43
N THR A 115 -2.42 9.69 1.09
CA THR A 115 -2.76 8.46 0.38
C THR A 115 -2.07 8.37 -0.98
N PRO A 116 -1.35 7.28 -1.30
CA PRO A 116 -0.73 7.11 -2.61
C PRO A 116 -1.73 6.60 -3.66
N VAL A 117 -1.49 6.94 -4.93
CA VAL A 117 -2.12 6.23 -6.05
C VAL A 117 -1.68 4.77 -6.10
N ILE A 118 -2.59 3.86 -6.43
CA ILE A 118 -2.31 2.41 -6.54
C ILE A 118 -2.35 1.88 -7.98
N PHE A 119 -2.50 2.79 -8.96
CA PHE A 119 -2.44 2.44 -10.38
C PHE A 119 -1.14 1.73 -10.77
N GLY A 120 -1.25 0.63 -11.52
CA GLY A 120 -0.11 -0.10 -12.07
C GLY A 120 0.68 -0.92 -11.04
N ARG A 121 0.20 -1.02 -9.80
CA ARG A 121 0.97 -1.62 -8.71
C ARG A 121 1.23 -3.12 -8.89
N GLY A 122 0.36 -3.84 -9.60
CA GLY A 122 0.62 -5.23 -9.99
C GLY A 122 1.81 -5.44 -10.93
N LEU A 123 2.25 -4.41 -11.66
CA LEU A 123 3.50 -4.47 -12.44
C LEU A 123 4.70 -4.38 -11.50
N LEU A 124 4.65 -3.48 -10.52
CA LEU A 124 5.73 -3.26 -9.56
C LEU A 124 5.93 -4.46 -8.62
N ASP A 125 4.84 -5.14 -8.25
CA ASP A 125 4.86 -6.40 -7.50
C ASP A 125 5.70 -7.49 -8.20
N LEU A 126 5.68 -7.50 -9.53
CA LEU A 126 6.38 -8.48 -10.35
C LEU A 126 7.78 -8.06 -10.78
N VAL A 127 8.32 -6.95 -10.29
CA VAL A 127 9.73 -6.61 -10.52
C VAL A 127 10.61 -7.58 -9.72
N PRO A 128 11.49 -8.37 -10.37
CA PRO A 128 12.34 -9.33 -9.69
C PRO A 128 13.29 -8.66 -8.69
N ASP A 129 13.59 -9.32 -7.57
CA ASP A 129 14.59 -8.88 -6.60
C ASP A 129 15.93 -8.52 -7.26
N SER A 130 16.35 -9.30 -8.26
CA SER A 130 17.59 -9.04 -9.01
C SER A 130 17.60 -7.71 -9.76
N VAL A 131 16.43 -7.23 -10.22
CA VAL A 131 16.31 -5.92 -10.85
C VAL A 131 16.46 -4.83 -9.81
N ILE A 132 15.77 -4.93 -8.67
CA ILE A 132 15.88 -3.96 -7.56
C ILE A 132 17.32 -3.88 -7.06
N LEU A 133 17.94 -5.04 -6.80
CA LEU A 133 19.32 -5.13 -6.34
C LEU A 133 20.35 -4.59 -7.34
N SER A 134 20.04 -4.59 -8.64
CA SER A 134 20.94 -4.04 -9.65
C SER A 134 21.11 -2.52 -9.58
N TYR A 135 20.17 -1.83 -8.92
CA TYR A 135 20.23 -0.38 -8.68
C TYR A 135 20.80 -0.01 -7.29
N ALA A 136 21.02 -0.99 -6.41
CA ALA A 136 21.51 -0.73 -5.07
C ALA A 136 22.98 -0.31 -5.08
N ASP A 137 23.26 0.86 -4.51
CA ASP A 137 24.62 1.39 -4.33
C ASP A 137 24.83 1.90 -2.90
N PRO A 138 24.82 1.01 -1.89
CA PRO A 138 24.83 1.43 -0.48
C PRO A 138 26.10 2.18 -0.05
N ASN A 139 27.15 2.15 -0.86
CA ASN A 139 28.47 2.71 -0.57
C ASN A 139 28.87 3.83 -1.55
N ASP A 140 27.93 4.30 -2.39
CA ASP A 140 28.17 5.38 -3.36
C ASP A 140 29.44 5.10 -4.20
N LYS A 141 29.51 3.92 -4.81
CA LYS A 141 30.68 3.46 -5.57
C LYS A 141 30.92 4.29 -6.83
N ASN A 142 29.86 4.91 -7.36
CA ASN A 142 29.93 5.78 -8.52
C ASN A 142 30.21 7.26 -8.15
N HIS A 143 30.23 7.60 -6.85
CA HIS A 143 30.49 8.94 -6.33
C HIS A 143 29.50 10.00 -6.86
N ASP A 144 28.24 9.62 -7.05
CA ASP A 144 27.15 10.54 -7.42
C ASP A 144 26.43 11.13 -6.20
N GLY A 145 26.80 10.70 -4.99
CA GLY A 145 26.24 11.16 -3.72
C GLY A 145 24.94 10.45 -3.32
N ILE A 146 24.54 9.40 -4.05
CA ILE A 146 23.34 8.60 -3.78
C ILE A 146 23.76 7.26 -3.20
N SER A 147 23.12 6.85 -2.10
CA SER A 147 23.44 5.60 -1.40
C SER A 147 22.22 4.68 -1.26
N GLY A 148 21.52 4.43 -2.37
CA GLY A 148 20.25 3.70 -2.37
C GLY A 148 20.38 2.27 -1.82
N ARG A 149 19.54 1.93 -0.85
CA ARG A 149 19.50 0.60 -0.20
C ARG A 149 18.10 -0.01 -0.28
N PRO A 150 17.97 -1.31 -0.62
CA PRO A 150 16.67 -1.96 -0.51
C PRO A 150 16.29 -2.09 0.96
N ASN A 151 15.05 -1.76 1.29
CA ASN A 151 14.51 -2.12 2.59
C ASN A 151 14.13 -3.60 2.62
N ARG A 152 14.18 -4.21 3.81
CA ARG A 152 13.87 -5.62 4.01
C ARG A 152 12.82 -5.77 5.09
N ASN A 153 11.89 -6.68 4.85
CA ASN A 153 10.95 -7.11 5.86
C ASN A 153 11.66 -7.90 6.98
N VAL A 154 10.96 -8.16 8.08
CA VAL A 154 11.46 -8.93 9.24
C VAL A 154 11.97 -10.32 8.88
N ASP A 155 11.44 -10.92 7.81
CA ASP A 155 11.86 -12.21 7.27
C ASP A 155 13.01 -12.12 6.24
N GLY A 156 13.54 -10.92 6.01
CA GLY A 156 14.66 -10.65 5.11
C GLY A 156 14.29 -10.47 3.64
N ARG A 157 13.03 -10.68 3.23
CA ARG A 157 12.58 -10.44 1.84
C ARG A 157 12.66 -8.95 1.50
N ILE A 158 12.97 -8.63 0.24
CA ILE A 158 13.00 -7.24 -0.23
C ILE A 158 11.60 -6.66 -0.15
N GLY A 159 11.47 -5.57 0.59
CA GLY A 159 10.23 -4.83 0.70
C GLY A 159 10.01 -3.94 -0.52
N ARG A 160 8.74 -3.70 -0.85
CA ARG A 160 8.32 -2.96 -2.04
C ARG A 160 7.24 -1.94 -1.73
N PHE A 161 6.33 -2.26 -0.81
CA PHE A 161 5.09 -1.53 -0.58
C PHE A 161 5.13 -0.73 0.73
N GLY A 162 4.29 0.31 0.79
CA GLY A 162 4.35 1.35 1.81
C GLY A 162 5.44 2.39 1.54
N ARG A 163 5.37 3.52 2.24
CA ARG A 163 6.25 4.69 2.01
C ARG A 163 7.74 4.43 2.23
N LYS A 164 8.07 3.38 3.01
CA LYS A 164 9.44 2.93 3.28
C LYS A 164 9.74 1.58 2.62
N ALA A 165 8.93 1.12 1.67
CA ALA A 165 9.09 -0.19 1.04
C ALA A 165 9.27 -1.32 2.08
N LEU A 166 8.41 -1.39 3.10
CA LEU A 166 8.55 -2.36 4.19
C LEU A 166 7.95 -3.72 3.83
N VAL A 167 6.83 -3.72 3.10
CA VAL A 167 6.06 -4.95 2.84
C VAL A 167 6.51 -5.57 1.51
N PRO A 168 6.85 -6.88 1.44
CA PRO A 168 7.41 -7.50 0.24
C PRO A 168 6.49 -7.68 -0.95
N THR A 169 5.20 -7.99 -0.73
CA THR A 169 4.26 -8.35 -1.80
C THR A 169 2.99 -7.51 -1.75
N LEU A 170 2.35 -7.34 -2.91
CA LEU A 170 1.08 -6.60 -3.01
C LEU A 170 -0.02 -7.29 -2.18
N ARG A 171 -0.05 -8.63 -2.17
CA ARG A 171 -1.01 -9.40 -1.39
C ARG A 171 -0.87 -9.16 0.11
N GLU A 172 0.35 -9.17 0.64
CA GLU A 172 0.60 -8.88 2.05
C GLU A 172 0.23 -7.43 2.40
N PHE A 173 0.52 -6.48 1.49
CA PHE A 173 0.21 -5.08 1.72
C PHE A 173 -1.30 -4.84 1.78
N ASN A 174 -2.06 -5.41 0.84
CA ASN A 174 -3.52 -5.29 0.82
C ASN A 174 -4.16 -5.98 2.04
N ALA A 175 -3.68 -7.16 2.43
CA ALA A 175 -4.19 -7.86 3.61
C ALA A 175 -3.94 -7.09 4.90
N GLY A 176 -2.75 -6.47 5.05
CA GLY A 176 -2.44 -5.63 6.19
C GLY A 176 -3.24 -4.33 6.21
N ALA A 177 -3.52 -3.74 5.05
CA ALA A 177 -4.26 -2.48 4.94
C ALA A 177 -5.71 -2.60 5.44
N PHE A 178 -6.39 -3.75 5.21
CA PHE A 178 -7.73 -3.98 5.76
C PHE A 178 -7.76 -3.84 7.29
N VAL A 179 -6.79 -4.45 7.98
CA VAL A 179 -6.71 -4.40 9.45
C VAL A 179 -6.22 -3.05 9.93
N ALA A 180 -5.12 -2.53 9.36
CA ALA A 180 -4.50 -1.29 9.83
C ALA A 180 -5.37 -0.04 9.57
N GLU A 181 -6.09 0.00 8.45
CA GLU A 181 -6.87 1.18 8.05
C GLU A 181 -8.35 1.07 8.40
N GLN A 182 -8.93 -0.14 8.43
CA GLN A 182 -10.37 -0.32 8.62
C GLN A 182 -10.73 -1.22 9.81
N GLY A 183 -9.73 -1.85 10.43
CA GLY A 183 -9.95 -2.87 11.45
C GLY A 183 -10.63 -4.15 10.94
N VAL A 184 -10.76 -4.32 9.61
CA VAL A 184 -11.42 -5.48 9.00
C VAL A 184 -10.42 -6.64 8.92
N THR A 185 -10.68 -7.76 9.59
CA THR A 185 -9.78 -8.92 9.54
C THR A 185 -10.06 -9.85 8.36
N ASN A 186 -9.06 -10.66 8.01
CA ASN A 186 -9.08 -11.50 6.82
C ASN A 186 -8.26 -12.79 7.05
N PRO A 187 -8.36 -13.82 6.18
CA PRO A 187 -7.69 -15.09 6.44
C PRO A 187 -6.16 -15.02 6.52
N ALA A 188 -5.53 -13.97 5.97
CA ALA A 188 -4.09 -13.76 6.07
C ALA A 188 -3.68 -12.97 7.33
N VAL A 189 -4.57 -12.13 7.86
CA VAL A 189 -4.41 -11.36 9.10
C VAL A 189 -5.71 -11.48 9.91
N PRO A 190 -5.91 -12.59 10.65
CA PRO A 190 -7.22 -12.97 11.21
C PRO A 190 -7.49 -12.40 12.61
N THR A 191 -6.75 -11.37 13.00
CA THR A 191 -6.84 -10.74 14.31
C THR A 191 -6.70 -9.24 14.15
N GLU A 192 -7.53 -8.48 14.85
CA GLU A 192 -7.42 -7.02 14.92
C GLU A 192 -6.11 -6.58 15.57
N GLU A 193 -5.72 -5.33 15.29
CA GLU A 193 -4.62 -4.66 16.00
C GLU A 193 -4.99 -4.42 17.48
N THR A 194 -3.96 -4.33 18.31
CA THR A 194 -4.15 -4.04 19.74
C THR A 194 -4.21 -2.54 19.99
N ILE A 195 -4.90 -2.10 21.04
CA ILE A 195 -4.86 -0.71 21.49
C ILE A 195 -3.71 -0.55 22.48
N GLY A 196 -2.55 -0.06 22.01
CA GLY A 196 -1.38 0.11 22.87
C GLY A 196 -0.91 -1.19 23.52
N GLY A 197 -1.00 -2.31 22.80
CA GLY A 197 -0.62 -3.64 23.27
C GLY A 197 -1.69 -4.36 24.10
N LYS A 198 -2.88 -3.76 24.23
CA LYS A 198 -4.03 -4.37 24.91
C LYS A 198 -5.05 -4.88 23.88
N PRO A 199 -5.65 -6.06 24.10
CA PRO A 199 -6.68 -6.55 23.20
C PRO A 199 -7.88 -5.61 23.18
N ILE A 200 -8.59 -5.64 22.06
CA ILE A 200 -9.88 -4.97 21.88
C ILE A 200 -10.87 -5.52 22.94
N PRO A 201 -11.61 -4.64 23.65
CA PRO A 201 -12.55 -5.10 24.68
C PRO A 201 -13.62 -6.06 24.13
N PRO A 202 -14.00 -7.12 24.86
CA PRO A 202 -15.01 -8.05 24.37
C PRO A 202 -16.36 -7.34 24.19
N GLY A 203 -17.05 -7.65 23.08
CA GLY A 203 -18.40 -7.17 22.78
C GLY A 203 -18.49 -5.78 22.13
N VAL A 204 -17.36 -5.16 21.78
CA VAL A 204 -17.33 -3.89 21.01
C VAL A 204 -17.22 -4.12 19.51
N ASP A 205 -16.79 -5.31 19.11
CA ASP A 205 -16.87 -5.84 17.75
C ASP A 205 -18.04 -6.85 17.69
N PRO A 206 -19.08 -6.58 16.89
CA PRO A 206 -20.26 -7.45 16.78
C PRO A 206 -20.14 -8.53 15.68
N VAL A 207 -19.12 -8.46 14.82
CA VAL A 207 -18.88 -9.45 13.75
C VAL A 207 -17.81 -10.43 14.22
N ALA A 208 -17.76 -11.62 13.61
CA ALA A 208 -16.81 -12.65 13.99
C ALA A 208 -15.65 -12.68 12.99
N ASP A 209 -14.44 -12.59 13.53
CA ASP A 209 -13.21 -12.72 12.75
C ASP A 209 -13.14 -14.08 11.99
N PRO A 210 -12.73 -14.11 10.71
CA PRO A 210 -12.50 -12.94 9.85
C PRO A 210 -13.77 -12.39 9.18
N GLU A 211 -13.88 -11.06 9.13
CA GLU A 211 -15.03 -10.33 8.55
C GLU A 211 -15.14 -10.56 7.04
N ILE A 212 -14.00 -10.61 6.35
CA ILE A 212 -13.95 -10.97 4.93
C ILE A 212 -13.37 -12.36 4.73
N ASN A 213 -13.92 -13.08 3.76
CA ASN A 213 -13.44 -14.41 3.40
C ASN A 213 -12.30 -14.36 2.37
N GLN A 214 -11.73 -15.54 2.07
CA GLN A 214 -10.60 -15.68 1.13
C GLN A 214 -10.95 -15.19 -0.28
N ASP A 215 -12.18 -15.42 -0.75
CA ASP A 215 -12.61 -14.99 -2.08
C ASP A 215 -12.67 -13.46 -2.17
N GLN A 216 -13.18 -12.79 -1.14
CA GLN A 216 -13.18 -11.32 -1.07
C GLN A 216 -11.75 -10.77 -1.07
N LEU A 217 -10.86 -11.32 -0.25
CA LEU A 217 -9.46 -10.91 -0.21
C LEU A 217 -8.76 -11.12 -1.57
N ASP A 218 -8.96 -12.26 -2.22
CA ASP A 218 -8.38 -12.53 -3.54
C ASP A 218 -8.96 -11.64 -4.64
N LEU A 219 -10.25 -11.32 -4.57
CA LEU A 219 -10.89 -10.38 -5.50
C LEU A 219 -10.34 -8.96 -5.33
N THR A 220 -10.19 -8.46 -4.11
CA THR A 220 -9.55 -7.16 -3.84
C THR A 220 -8.11 -7.14 -4.36
N ASN A 221 -7.35 -8.22 -4.12
CA ASN A 221 -6.00 -8.37 -4.66
C ASN A 221 -5.98 -8.32 -6.19
N ASP A 222 -6.90 -9.00 -6.87
CA ASP A 222 -6.98 -8.98 -8.33
C ASP A 222 -7.39 -7.62 -8.89
N PHE A 223 -8.23 -6.87 -8.18
CA PHE A 223 -8.51 -5.48 -8.54
C PHE A 223 -7.22 -4.66 -8.57
N VAL A 224 -6.48 -4.59 -7.46
CA VAL A 224 -5.26 -3.78 -7.39
C VAL A 224 -4.16 -4.32 -8.33
N ARG A 225 -4.04 -5.65 -8.45
CA ARG A 225 -3.07 -6.30 -9.33
C ARG A 225 -3.32 -6.00 -10.80
N PHE A 226 -4.58 -5.95 -11.22
CA PHE A 226 -4.95 -5.71 -12.62
C PHE A 226 -5.31 -4.26 -12.92
N LEU A 227 -5.26 -3.37 -11.94
CA LEU A 227 -5.46 -1.94 -12.12
C LEU A 227 -4.29 -1.34 -12.91
N ALA A 228 -4.59 -0.79 -14.09
CA ALA A 228 -3.55 -0.34 -15.01
C ALA A 228 -2.93 0.99 -14.60
N ALA A 229 -1.68 1.21 -14.98
CA ALA A 229 -1.09 2.54 -15.02
C ALA A 229 -1.76 3.36 -16.16
N PRO A 230 -2.31 4.55 -15.88
CA PRO A 230 -2.85 5.43 -16.91
C PRO A 230 -1.81 5.73 -17.99
N THR A 231 -2.27 5.85 -19.24
CA THR A 231 -1.38 6.28 -20.33
C THR A 231 -0.93 7.73 -20.06
N PRO A 232 0.38 8.01 -19.99
CA PRO A 232 0.86 9.37 -19.80
C PRO A 232 0.38 10.31 -20.90
N ALA A 233 0.18 11.58 -20.56
CA ALA A 233 -0.12 12.61 -21.55
C ALA A 233 1.00 12.69 -22.60
N ARG A 234 0.62 12.96 -23.87
CA ARG A 234 1.62 13.16 -24.93
C ARG A 234 2.47 14.38 -24.58
N LEU A 235 3.79 14.19 -24.50
CA LEU A 235 4.71 15.29 -24.24
C LEU A 235 4.75 16.24 -25.43
N GLY A 236 4.34 17.50 -25.21
CA GLY A 236 4.62 18.61 -26.12
C GLY A 236 6.07 19.10 -26.01
N GLY A 237 6.42 20.18 -26.73
CA GLY A 237 7.79 20.70 -26.75
C GLY A 237 8.37 21.03 -25.36
N ALA A 238 7.55 21.58 -24.45
CA ALA A 238 7.95 21.81 -23.06
C ALA A 238 8.20 20.51 -22.28
N GLY A 239 7.32 19.52 -22.41
CA GLY A 239 7.48 18.21 -21.77
C GLY A 239 8.72 17.45 -22.26
N GLY A 240 9.04 17.56 -23.56
CA GLY A 240 10.26 17.00 -24.13
C GLY A 240 11.53 17.60 -23.51
N ARG A 241 11.58 18.94 -23.40
CA ARG A 241 12.69 19.64 -22.71
C ARG A 241 12.76 19.27 -21.22
N GLY A 242 11.62 19.15 -20.55
CA GLY A 242 11.56 18.72 -19.15
C GLY A 242 12.19 17.34 -18.94
N ARG A 243 11.90 16.37 -19.82
CA ARG A 243 12.51 15.03 -19.77
C ARG A 243 14.04 15.06 -19.96
N GLU A 244 14.52 15.94 -20.83
CA GLU A 244 15.96 16.13 -21.02
C GLU A 244 16.62 16.73 -19.78
N ILE A 245 16.03 17.77 -19.19
CA ILE A 245 16.52 18.38 -17.94
C ILE A 245 16.53 17.34 -16.82
N PHE A 246 15.44 16.60 -16.63
CA PHE A 246 15.32 15.53 -15.64
C PHE A 246 16.49 14.54 -15.74
N SER A 247 16.84 14.13 -16.95
CA SER A 247 17.95 13.21 -17.19
C SER A 247 19.30 13.86 -16.91
N ARG A 248 19.51 15.11 -17.35
CA ARG A 248 20.78 15.83 -17.20
C ARG A 248 21.12 16.17 -15.75
N ILE A 249 20.13 16.42 -14.90
CA ILE A 249 20.35 16.75 -13.48
C ILE A 249 20.44 15.51 -12.57
N GLY A 250 20.39 14.30 -13.15
CA GLY A 250 20.59 13.06 -12.41
C GLY A 250 19.34 12.47 -11.76
N CYS A 251 18.13 13.01 -11.99
CA CYS A 251 16.90 12.45 -11.39
C CYS A 251 16.70 10.93 -11.64
N PRO A 252 17.05 10.36 -12.82
CA PRO A 252 16.94 8.92 -13.06
C PRO A 252 17.76 8.02 -12.13
N ALA A 253 18.73 8.57 -11.38
CA ALA A 253 19.53 7.80 -10.45
C ALA A 253 18.70 7.22 -9.29
N CYS A 254 17.66 7.93 -8.83
CA CYS A 254 16.66 7.39 -7.88
C CYS A 254 15.31 7.11 -8.55
N HIS A 255 14.92 7.92 -9.54
CA HIS A 255 13.63 7.79 -10.24
C HIS A 255 13.78 6.99 -11.54
N VAL A 256 14.13 5.70 -11.41
CA VAL A 256 14.39 4.81 -12.55
C VAL A 256 13.20 4.84 -13.53
N PRO A 257 13.36 5.38 -14.76
CA PRO A 257 12.21 5.67 -15.63
C PRO A 257 11.47 4.42 -16.09
N THR A 258 12.15 3.28 -16.22
CA THR A 258 11.57 2.06 -16.77
C THR A 258 12.07 0.85 -16.02
N LEU A 259 11.13 0.05 -15.52
CA LEU A 259 11.41 -1.27 -14.96
C LEU A 259 10.79 -2.35 -15.84
N ARG A 260 11.25 -3.59 -15.67
CA ARG A 260 10.72 -4.78 -16.33
C ARG A 260 10.19 -5.76 -15.31
N THR A 261 8.98 -6.25 -15.53
CA THR A 261 8.42 -7.34 -14.75
C THR A 261 9.09 -8.67 -15.08
N GLY A 262 9.04 -9.61 -14.13
CA GLY A 262 9.52 -10.98 -14.26
C GLY A 262 8.51 -11.92 -14.91
N ASP A 263 8.69 -13.21 -14.63
CA ASP A 263 7.77 -14.25 -15.06
C ASP A 263 6.43 -14.16 -14.32
N SER A 264 5.35 -14.56 -14.99
CA SER A 264 3.99 -14.56 -14.42
C SER A 264 3.06 -15.46 -15.23
N PRO A 265 2.14 -16.19 -14.57
CA PRO A 265 1.07 -16.91 -15.28
C PRO A 265 0.09 -15.95 -15.98
N VAL A 266 0.05 -14.68 -15.57
CA VAL A 266 -0.79 -13.65 -16.19
C VAL A 266 -0.03 -13.02 -17.35
N ALA A 267 -0.40 -13.35 -18.58
CA ALA A 267 0.28 -12.85 -19.80
C ALA A 267 0.28 -11.32 -19.93
N ALA A 268 -0.73 -10.64 -19.37
CA ALA A 268 -0.80 -9.18 -19.32
C ALA A 268 0.29 -8.55 -18.44
N LEU A 269 0.84 -9.31 -17.48
CA LEU A 269 1.87 -8.87 -16.55
C LEU A 269 3.26 -9.45 -16.82
N ARG A 270 3.35 -10.55 -17.58
CA ARG A 270 4.62 -11.26 -17.83
C ARG A 270 5.57 -10.47 -18.74
N PHE A 271 6.81 -10.27 -18.29
CA PHE A 271 7.91 -9.64 -19.04
C PHE A 271 7.56 -8.29 -19.71
N LYS A 272 6.84 -7.43 -18.99
CA LYS A 272 6.42 -6.11 -19.45
C LYS A 272 7.40 -5.04 -19.00
N TYR A 273 7.72 -4.12 -19.90
CA TYR A 273 8.33 -2.85 -19.55
C TYR A 273 7.23 -1.85 -19.23
N PHE A 274 7.43 -1.03 -18.19
CA PHE A 274 6.49 0.01 -17.80
C PHE A 274 7.21 1.25 -17.29
N ALA A 275 6.57 2.41 -17.42
CA ALA A 275 7.05 3.66 -16.87
C ALA A 275 6.93 3.62 -15.34
N ALA A 276 8.06 3.49 -14.63
CA ALA A 276 8.10 3.23 -13.19
C ALA A 276 8.39 4.51 -12.40
N TYR A 277 9.44 5.24 -12.80
CA TYR A 277 9.95 6.45 -12.11
C TYR A 277 10.21 6.21 -10.60
N THR A 278 10.71 5.02 -10.28
CA THR A 278 11.04 4.55 -8.93
C THR A 278 12.09 3.44 -9.01
N ASP A 279 12.97 3.36 -8.01
CA ASP A 279 13.97 2.31 -7.82
C ASP A 279 13.63 1.34 -6.67
N ILE A 280 12.70 1.71 -5.78
CA ILE A 280 12.36 1.00 -4.54
C ILE A 280 13.55 0.96 -3.55
N LEU A 281 14.39 2.00 -3.56
CA LEU A 281 15.54 2.14 -2.66
C LEU A 281 15.34 3.33 -1.69
N LEU A 282 16.02 3.28 -0.54
CA LEU A 282 16.04 4.30 0.51
C LEU A 282 17.45 4.86 0.73
#